data_AF-A0A178LZG7-F1
#
_entry.id   AF-A0A178LZG7-F1
#
_cell.length_a   1.000
_cell.length_b   1.000
_cell.length_c   1.000
_cell.angle_alpha   90.00
_cell.angle_beta   90.00
_cell.angle_gamma   90.00
#
_symmetry.space_group_name_H-M   'P 1'
#
loop_
_entity.id
_entity.type
_entity.pdbx_description
1 polymer ?
#
loop_
_entity_poly.entity_id
_entity_poly.type
_entity_poly.pdbx_seq_one_letter_code
_entity_poly.pdbx_strand_id
1 'polypeptide(L)'
;MAPSDIDKDSVLAAIAEYDKLGQSEFLARYNFGKASKFRLVHNGRFYDSKAIAGVAHGFATNDYWMTERPFGGTGPGGAVTILEDLGFFIDRSGLLHQLNQLHVDRTHGKRAPYQYVVLLWAIARARDHAPRLVPFNDVRRELAGLLAPFAIASSAPDPAMPWAALGNSELWELVKPDLLGPVTDADVKRLNISGGLSEDMYWRAEDENDAAFVEAAVDVIAHQIGAEPAFTPLVQKLGLHRAEPDADAKSSPDVIEAIAAVESVSHPRRKIGGQRFTAAEIKAIEERAVQVTRQHFENELGYATEDVGATSSYDVHATKGENVIKVEVKGTTTAGEAVILTRNEVKLHLAEHPNNAFALVRNIALDRNVDPPVATGGELNLSMPWVVDIGRLEPIAYTYRTVSDEA
;
A
#
# COMPACT_ATOMS: atom_id res chain seq x y z
N MET A 1 8.97 17.67 -24.64
CA MET A 1 7.56 17.31 -24.46
C MET A 1 7.42 16.81 -23.04
N ALA A 2 6.41 17.30 -22.32
CA ALA A 2 6.35 17.19 -20.87
C ALA A 2 5.24 16.21 -20.46
N PRO A 3 5.37 15.57 -19.28
CA PRO A 3 4.30 14.76 -18.68
C PRO A 3 2.92 15.45 -18.56
N SER A 4 2.89 16.79 -18.69
CA SER A 4 1.68 17.63 -18.66
C SER A 4 0.71 17.41 -19.83
N ASP A 5 1.12 16.68 -20.87
CA ASP A 5 0.31 16.51 -22.07
C ASP A 5 -0.66 15.32 -21.96
N ILE A 6 -0.64 14.54 -20.88
CA ILE A 6 -1.58 13.43 -20.61
C ILE A 6 -2.70 13.92 -19.68
N ASP A 7 -3.95 13.63 -20.04
CA ASP A 7 -5.12 13.90 -19.21
C ASP A 7 -5.90 12.62 -18.85
N LYS A 8 -6.89 12.78 -17.97
CA LYS A 8 -7.72 11.68 -17.48
C LYS A 8 -8.48 10.97 -18.59
N ASP A 9 -8.99 11.72 -19.58
CA ASP A 9 -9.77 11.17 -20.69
C ASP A 9 -8.91 10.29 -21.60
N SER A 10 -7.65 10.68 -21.82
CA SER A 10 -6.68 9.90 -22.59
C SER A 10 -6.34 8.57 -21.90
N VAL A 11 -6.23 8.57 -20.56
CA VAL A 11 -6.04 7.34 -19.77
C VAL A 11 -7.28 6.43 -19.87
N LEU A 12 -8.48 6.98 -19.75
CA LEU A 12 -9.72 6.23 -19.90
C LEU A 12 -9.86 5.64 -21.32
N ALA A 13 -9.45 6.38 -22.35
CA ALA A 13 -9.42 5.89 -23.73
C ALA A 13 -8.44 4.72 -23.90
N ALA A 14 -7.24 4.81 -23.30
CA ALA A 14 -6.26 3.71 -23.30
C ALA A 14 -6.79 2.45 -22.59
N ILE A 15 -7.49 2.62 -21.47
CA ILE A 15 -8.18 1.53 -20.76
C ILE A 15 -9.25 0.89 -21.65
N ALA A 16 -10.08 1.71 -22.31
CA ALA A 16 -11.13 1.21 -23.20
C ALA A 16 -10.57 0.44 -24.40
N GLU A 17 -9.45 0.88 -24.97
CA GLU A 17 -8.77 0.13 -26.03
C GLU A 17 -8.16 -1.18 -25.49
N TYR A 18 -7.52 -1.14 -24.33
CA TYR A 18 -7.00 -2.34 -23.67
C TYR A 18 -8.09 -3.39 -23.46
N ASP A 19 -9.27 -2.97 -23.01
CA ASP A 19 -10.42 -3.86 -22.83
C ASP A 19 -10.96 -4.41 -24.15
N LYS A 20 -10.91 -3.62 -25.23
CA LYS A 20 -11.33 -4.04 -26.57
C LYS A 20 -10.36 -5.04 -27.21
N LEU A 21 -9.05 -4.83 -27.08
CA LEU A 21 -8.02 -5.67 -27.71
C LEU A 21 -7.67 -6.90 -26.87
N GLY A 22 -7.79 -6.79 -25.54
CA GLY A 22 -7.20 -7.72 -24.60
C GLY A 22 -5.70 -7.50 -24.41
N GLN A 23 -5.19 -7.91 -23.25
CA GLN A 23 -3.81 -7.65 -22.82
C GLN A 23 -2.75 -8.02 -23.88
N SER A 24 -2.78 -9.26 -24.38
CA SER A 24 -1.71 -9.76 -25.26
C SER A 24 -1.61 -8.96 -26.57
N GLU A 25 -2.75 -8.64 -27.20
CA GLU A 25 -2.79 -7.87 -28.44
C GLU A 25 -2.44 -6.40 -28.19
N PHE A 26 -2.94 -5.80 -27.10
CA PHE A 26 -2.60 -4.43 -26.72
C PHE A 26 -1.10 -4.26 -26.52
N LEU A 27 -0.47 -5.16 -25.75
CA LEU A 27 0.96 -5.14 -25.49
C LEU A 27 1.78 -5.36 -26.76
N ALA A 28 1.37 -6.29 -27.62
CA ALA A 28 2.05 -6.53 -28.89
C ALA A 28 1.95 -5.31 -29.84
N ARG A 29 0.76 -4.72 -29.95
CA ARG A 29 0.50 -3.56 -30.81
C ARG A 29 1.33 -2.34 -30.43
N TYR A 30 1.42 -2.08 -29.12
CA TYR A 30 2.09 -0.88 -28.59
C TYR A 30 3.51 -1.15 -28.09
N ASN A 31 4.06 -2.33 -28.39
CA ASN A 31 5.43 -2.74 -28.06
C ASN A 31 5.75 -2.58 -26.56
N PHE A 32 4.92 -3.18 -25.72
CA PHE A 32 5.08 -3.22 -24.26
C PHE A 32 5.21 -4.65 -23.75
N GLY A 33 5.89 -4.79 -22.60
CA GLY A 33 5.88 -6.02 -21.81
C GLY A 33 4.82 -5.99 -20.72
N LYS A 34 4.45 -7.17 -20.21
CA LYS A 34 3.56 -7.29 -19.04
C LYS A 34 4.17 -6.60 -17.82
N ALA A 35 3.34 -5.94 -17.02
CA ALA A 35 3.72 -5.33 -15.77
C ALA A 35 4.11 -6.41 -14.75
N SER A 36 5.32 -6.29 -14.21
CA SER A 36 5.81 -7.16 -13.13
C SER A 36 5.50 -6.60 -11.74
N LYS A 37 5.61 -5.29 -11.55
CA LYS A 37 5.48 -4.62 -10.24
C LYS A 37 4.20 -3.78 -10.10
N PHE A 38 4.07 -2.70 -10.85
CA PHE A 38 2.99 -1.73 -10.67
C PHE A 38 1.85 -1.92 -11.67
N ARG A 39 0.62 -2.04 -11.16
CA ARG A 39 -0.59 -2.21 -11.98
C ARG A 39 -1.58 -1.10 -11.67
N LEU A 40 -2.16 -0.52 -12.72
CA LEU A 40 -3.31 0.36 -12.56
C LEU A 40 -4.53 -0.50 -12.23
N VAL A 41 -5.30 -0.09 -11.21
CA VAL A 41 -6.57 -0.73 -10.86
C VAL A 41 -7.70 0.23 -11.19
N HIS A 42 -8.65 -0.23 -12.01
CA HIS A 42 -9.81 0.56 -12.38
C HIS A 42 -11.04 -0.34 -12.50
N ASN A 43 -12.11 -0.01 -11.75
CA ASN A 43 -13.34 -0.80 -11.65
C ASN A 43 -13.08 -2.30 -11.41
N GLY A 44 -12.14 -2.59 -10.51
CA GLY A 44 -11.77 -3.95 -10.10
C GLY A 44 -10.90 -4.72 -11.09
N ARG A 45 -10.49 -4.10 -12.20
CA ARG A 45 -9.64 -4.71 -13.23
C ARG A 45 -8.22 -4.18 -13.18
N PHE A 46 -7.26 -4.99 -13.64
CA PHE A 46 -5.84 -4.69 -13.59
C PHE A 46 -5.28 -4.41 -14.98
N TYR A 47 -4.49 -3.35 -15.08
CA TYR A 47 -3.90 -2.89 -16.33
C TYR A 47 -2.39 -2.67 -16.18
N ASP A 48 -1.64 -2.91 -17.25
CA ASP A 48 -0.20 -2.69 -17.29
C ASP A 48 0.10 -1.18 -17.26
N SER A 49 0.45 -0.66 -16.08
CA SER A 49 0.56 0.80 -15.80
C SER A 49 1.36 1.56 -16.85
N LYS A 50 2.52 1.03 -17.26
CA LYS A 50 3.36 1.63 -18.31
C LYS A 50 2.68 1.64 -19.67
N ALA A 51 2.05 0.54 -20.04
CA ALA A 51 1.41 0.42 -21.34
C ALA A 51 0.23 1.39 -21.44
N ILE A 52 -0.57 1.50 -20.38
CA ILE A 52 -1.66 2.48 -20.31
C ILE A 52 -1.14 3.91 -20.41
N ALA A 53 -0.15 4.30 -19.60
CA ALA A 53 0.39 5.65 -19.63
C ALA A 53 1.00 6.01 -21.00
N GLY A 54 1.72 5.09 -21.64
CA GLY A 54 2.34 5.35 -22.94
C GLY A 54 1.34 5.45 -24.09
N VAL A 55 0.26 4.66 -24.05
CA VAL A 55 -0.84 4.74 -25.02
C VAL A 55 -1.70 5.97 -24.78
N ALA A 56 -1.95 6.34 -23.53
CA ALA A 56 -2.63 7.58 -23.17
C ALA A 56 -1.89 8.81 -23.72
N HIS A 57 -0.56 8.84 -23.60
CA HIS A 57 0.25 9.88 -24.23
C HIS A 57 0.06 9.92 -25.74
N GLY A 58 0.06 8.75 -26.40
CA GLY A 58 -0.19 8.65 -27.84
C GLY A 58 -1.57 9.20 -28.25
N PHE A 59 -2.60 8.97 -27.44
CA PHE A 59 -3.92 9.54 -27.69
C PHE A 59 -3.99 11.05 -27.48
N ALA A 60 -3.27 11.58 -26.50
CA ALA A 60 -3.29 13.01 -26.22
C ALA A 60 -2.44 13.82 -27.23
N THR A 61 -1.33 13.25 -27.70
CA THR A 61 -0.29 13.99 -28.45
C THR A 61 -0.02 13.47 -29.86
N ASN A 62 -0.58 12.32 -30.23
CA ASN A 62 -0.26 11.56 -31.44
C ASN A 62 1.20 11.05 -31.50
N ASP A 63 1.89 10.98 -30.35
CA ASP A 63 3.21 10.36 -30.18
C ASP A 63 3.14 9.26 -29.11
N TYR A 64 3.25 7.99 -29.47
CA TYR A 64 3.11 6.89 -28.52
C TYR A 64 4.44 6.63 -27.80
N TRP A 65 4.46 6.72 -26.47
CA TRP A 65 5.62 6.26 -25.71
C TRP A 65 5.63 4.74 -25.69
N MET A 66 6.68 4.14 -26.24
CA MET A 66 6.88 2.68 -26.32
C MET A 66 8.16 2.27 -25.59
N THR A 67 8.40 0.98 -25.40
CA THR A 67 9.60 0.49 -24.69
C THR A 67 10.93 0.92 -25.29
N GLU A 68 10.98 1.22 -26.60
CA GLU A 68 12.17 1.74 -27.29
C GLU A 68 12.44 3.23 -27.03
N ARG A 69 11.44 3.97 -26.52
CA ARG A 69 11.53 5.37 -26.08
C ARG A 69 10.74 5.57 -24.78
N PRO A 70 11.16 4.98 -23.65
CA PRO A 70 10.35 4.95 -22.44
C PRO A 70 10.24 6.36 -21.84
N PHE A 71 9.01 6.86 -21.72
CA PHE A 71 8.60 8.01 -20.89
C PHE A 71 9.56 9.21 -20.91
N GLY A 72 10.02 9.62 -22.10
CA GLY A 72 10.91 10.77 -22.25
C GLY A 72 12.27 10.67 -21.52
N GLY A 73 12.72 9.46 -21.15
CA GLY A 73 13.96 9.23 -20.41
C GLY A 73 13.79 9.10 -18.89
N THR A 74 12.57 9.24 -18.36
CA THR A 74 12.28 8.92 -16.97
C THR A 74 11.98 7.43 -16.81
N GLY A 75 12.56 6.80 -15.80
CA GLY A 75 12.41 5.38 -15.56
C GLY A 75 10.96 4.95 -15.23
N PRO A 76 10.75 3.70 -14.78
CA PRO A 76 9.44 3.14 -14.45
C PRO A 76 8.54 4.00 -13.53
N GLY A 77 9.13 4.85 -12.69
CA GLY A 77 8.42 5.75 -11.78
C GLY A 77 7.62 6.84 -12.48
N GLY A 78 7.99 7.26 -13.70
CA GLY A 78 7.30 8.33 -14.42
C GLY A 78 5.84 7.99 -14.75
N ALA A 79 5.57 6.77 -15.20
CA ALA A 79 4.21 6.33 -15.52
C ALA A 79 3.29 6.26 -14.28
N VAL A 80 3.82 5.82 -13.14
CA VAL A 80 3.06 5.67 -11.91
C VAL A 80 2.66 7.04 -11.37
N THR A 81 3.63 7.96 -11.25
CA THR A 81 3.36 9.34 -10.77
C THR A 81 2.33 10.04 -11.65
N ILE A 82 2.44 9.95 -12.97
CA ILE A 82 1.46 10.56 -13.89
C ILE A 82 0.05 10.02 -13.64
N LEU A 83 -0.11 8.70 -13.51
CA LEU A 83 -1.42 8.09 -13.33
C LEU A 83 -2.03 8.47 -11.97
N GLU A 84 -1.22 8.51 -10.92
CA GLU A 84 -1.65 8.93 -9.57
C GLU A 84 -2.00 10.42 -9.52
N ASP A 85 -1.22 11.30 -10.15
CA ASP A 85 -1.51 12.73 -10.26
C ASP A 85 -2.84 12.99 -10.99
N LEU A 86 -3.23 12.09 -11.90
CA LEU A 86 -4.53 12.10 -12.60
C LEU A 86 -5.66 11.44 -11.80
N GLY A 87 -5.39 10.96 -10.60
CA GLY A 87 -6.34 10.36 -9.68
C GLY A 87 -6.66 8.89 -9.95
N PHE A 88 -5.79 8.16 -10.66
CA PHE A 88 -5.91 6.71 -10.82
C PHE A 88 -5.15 5.97 -9.72
N PHE A 89 -5.76 4.90 -9.21
CA PHE A 89 -5.14 4.07 -8.20
C PHE A 89 -4.14 3.09 -8.81
N ILE A 90 -2.93 3.06 -8.24
CA ILE A 90 -1.88 2.09 -8.59
C ILE A 90 -1.68 1.12 -7.43
N ASP A 91 -1.82 -0.18 -7.71
CA ASP A 91 -1.43 -1.22 -6.77
C ASP A 91 0.10 -1.33 -6.76
N ARG A 92 0.74 -0.56 -5.88
CA ARG A 92 2.18 -0.57 -5.64
C ARG A 92 2.63 -1.80 -4.85
N SER A 93 1.80 -2.21 -3.90
CA SER A 93 2.05 -3.33 -2.98
C SER A 93 1.91 -4.72 -3.62
N GLY A 94 1.08 -4.84 -4.65
CA GLY A 94 0.68 -6.14 -5.21
C GLY A 94 -0.42 -6.86 -4.42
N LEU A 95 -0.88 -6.30 -3.30
CA LEU A 95 -1.92 -6.89 -2.44
C LEU A 95 -3.26 -7.06 -3.19
N LEU A 96 -3.66 -6.06 -3.98
CA LEU A 96 -4.91 -6.16 -4.75
C LEU A 96 -4.74 -7.17 -5.89
N HIS A 97 -3.55 -7.26 -6.48
CA HIS A 97 -3.26 -8.29 -7.45
C HIS A 97 -3.34 -9.70 -6.86
N GLN A 98 -2.78 -9.92 -5.67
CA GLN A 98 -2.92 -11.18 -4.92
C GLN A 98 -4.38 -11.48 -4.60
N LEU A 99 -5.16 -10.47 -4.17
CA LEU A 99 -6.61 -10.58 -3.93
C LEU A 99 -7.37 -11.06 -5.18
N ASN A 100 -7.03 -10.53 -6.34
CA ASN A 100 -7.61 -10.96 -7.61
C ASN A 100 -7.20 -12.39 -8.01
N GLN A 101 -6.01 -12.83 -7.61
CA GLN A 101 -5.49 -14.19 -7.88
C GLN A 101 -5.84 -15.19 -6.77
N LEU A 102 -6.68 -14.81 -5.80
CA LEU A 102 -7.01 -15.65 -4.65
C LEU A 102 -7.51 -17.02 -5.13
N HIS A 103 -6.87 -18.08 -4.62
CA HIS A 103 -7.35 -19.43 -4.82
C HIS A 103 -8.61 -19.62 -4.01
N VAL A 104 -9.73 -19.76 -4.72
CA VAL A 104 -11.04 -19.87 -4.12
C VAL A 104 -11.55 -21.30 -4.22
N ASP A 105 -12.00 -21.82 -3.09
CA ASP A 105 -12.56 -23.17 -3.00
C ASP A 105 -13.75 -23.35 -3.95
N ARG A 106 -13.95 -24.59 -4.38
CA ARG A 106 -15.08 -24.98 -5.20
C ARG A 106 -16.10 -25.76 -4.38
N THR A 107 -17.36 -25.38 -4.47
CA THR A 107 -18.48 -26.08 -3.85
C THR A 107 -19.46 -26.48 -4.96
N HIS A 108 -19.74 -27.79 -5.08
CA HIS A 108 -20.59 -28.33 -6.16
C HIS A 108 -20.19 -27.87 -7.58
N GLY A 109 -18.88 -27.75 -7.84
CA GLY A 109 -18.34 -27.33 -9.13
C GLY A 109 -18.38 -25.82 -9.41
N LYS A 110 -18.98 -25.01 -8.54
CA LYS A 110 -18.98 -23.54 -8.61
C LYS A 110 -17.90 -22.96 -7.71
N ARG A 111 -17.29 -21.82 -8.10
CA ARG A 111 -16.38 -21.07 -7.22
C ARG A 111 -17.18 -20.51 -6.05
N ALA A 112 -16.68 -20.68 -4.84
CA ALA A 112 -17.41 -20.34 -3.63
C ALA A 112 -17.07 -18.91 -3.15
N PRO A 113 -18.02 -17.98 -2.99
CA PRO A 113 -17.72 -16.57 -2.69
C PRO A 113 -17.21 -16.34 -1.26
N TYR A 114 -17.12 -17.39 -0.45
CA TYR A 114 -17.00 -17.31 1.01
C TYR A 114 -15.72 -16.62 1.50
N GLN A 115 -14.58 -16.87 0.87
CA GLN A 115 -13.31 -16.21 1.23
C GLN A 115 -13.39 -14.70 0.99
N TYR A 116 -14.03 -14.27 -0.10
CA TYR A 116 -14.24 -12.85 -0.38
C TYR A 116 -15.18 -12.18 0.63
N VAL A 117 -16.24 -12.87 1.06
CA VAL A 117 -17.14 -12.37 2.11
C VAL A 117 -16.38 -12.17 3.44
N VAL A 118 -15.52 -13.12 3.81
CA VAL A 118 -14.67 -12.99 5.01
C VAL A 118 -13.66 -11.84 4.87
N LEU A 119 -13.06 -11.64 3.68
CA LEU A 119 -12.15 -10.53 3.44
C LEU A 119 -12.85 -9.16 3.51
N LEU A 120 -14.04 -9.01 2.92
CA LEU A 120 -14.84 -7.78 3.06
C LEU A 120 -15.17 -7.49 4.53
N TRP A 121 -15.60 -8.52 5.27
CA TRP A 121 -15.86 -8.37 6.70
C TRP A 121 -14.61 -7.91 7.48
N ALA A 122 -13.45 -8.48 7.17
CA ALA A 122 -12.22 -8.13 7.86
C ALA A 122 -11.71 -6.72 7.45
N ILE A 123 -11.92 -6.29 6.20
CA ILE A 123 -11.65 -4.92 5.73
C ILE A 123 -12.54 -3.92 6.47
N ALA A 124 -13.83 -4.22 6.63
CA ALA A 124 -14.76 -3.38 7.40
C ALA A 124 -14.32 -3.25 8.88
N ARG A 125 -13.86 -4.35 9.48
CA ARG A 125 -13.30 -4.30 10.84
C ARG A 125 -12.04 -3.45 10.95
N ALA A 126 -11.15 -3.51 9.97
CA ALA A 126 -9.96 -2.67 9.94
C ALA A 126 -10.34 -1.18 9.84
N ARG A 127 -11.35 -0.84 9.03
CA ARG A 127 -11.93 0.51 8.92
C ARG A 127 -12.51 1.01 10.25
N ASP A 128 -13.06 0.11 11.05
CA ASP A 128 -13.57 0.40 12.40
C ASP A 128 -12.48 0.38 13.49
N HIS A 129 -11.19 0.31 13.11
CA HIS A 129 -10.05 0.23 14.03
C HIS A 129 -10.13 -0.97 15.00
N ALA A 130 -10.84 -2.03 14.62
CA ALA A 130 -11.02 -3.21 15.45
C ALA A 130 -9.76 -4.10 15.44
N PRO A 131 -9.50 -4.89 16.51
CA PRO A 131 -8.32 -5.76 16.55
C PRO A 131 -8.17 -6.64 15.30
N ARG A 132 -6.96 -6.59 14.72
CA ARG A 132 -6.59 -7.28 13.47
C ARG A 132 -6.81 -8.78 13.54
N LEU A 133 -6.28 -9.42 14.59
CA LEU A 133 -6.42 -10.84 14.83
C LEU A 133 -7.52 -11.06 15.88
N VAL A 134 -8.46 -11.96 15.58
CA VAL A 134 -9.58 -12.26 16.48
C VAL A 134 -9.77 -13.78 16.59
N PRO A 135 -10.10 -14.32 17.80
CA PRO A 135 -10.42 -15.72 17.95
C PRO A 135 -11.67 -16.11 17.14
N PHE A 136 -11.60 -17.20 16.40
CA PHE A 136 -12.68 -17.64 15.52
C PHE A 136 -14.04 -17.77 16.23
N ASN A 137 -14.06 -18.29 17.46
CA ASN A 137 -15.31 -18.50 18.22
C ASN A 137 -16.05 -17.21 18.57
N ASP A 138 -15.34 -16.09 18.64
CA ASP A 138 -15.92 -14.79 18.97
C ASP A 138 -16.74 -14.25 17.79
N VAL A 139 -16.32 -14.59 16.57
CA VAL A 139 -16.87 -14.04 15.31
C VAL A 139 -17.67 -15.06 14.48
N ARG A 140 -17.59 -16.36 14.79
CA ARG A 140 -18.23 -17.43 13.98
C ARG A 140 -19.73 -17.23 13.74
N ARG A 141 -20.48 -16.68 14.70
CA ARG A 141 -21.93 -16.47 14.55
C ARG A 141 -22.23 -15.30 13.61
N GLU A 142 -21.44 -14.23 13.70
CA GLU A 142 -21.54 -13.08 12.81
C GLU A 142 -21.21 -13.51 11.38
N LEU A 143 -20.08 -14.18 11.18
CA LEU A 143 -19.66 -14.70 9.88
C LEU A 143 -20.68 -15.67 9.28
N ALA A 144 -21.28 -16.56 10.07
CA ALA A 144 -22.35 -17.43 9.59
C ALA A 144 -23.53 -16.63 9.01
N GLY A 145 -23.90 -15.52 9.67
CA GLY A 145 -24.95 -14.63 9.17
C GLY A 145 -24.58 -13.88 7.90
N LEU A 146 -23.31 -13.49 7.72
CA LEU A 146 -22.83 -12.83 6.50
C LEU A 146 -22.68 -13.79 5.32
N LEU A 147 -22.32 -15.05 5.59
CA LEU A 147 -22.10 -16.07 4.58
C LEU A 147 -23.38 -16.76 4.11
N ALA A 148 -24.41 -16.87 4.96
CA ALA A 148 -25.64 -17.59 4.63
C ALA A 148 -26.35 -17.12 3.35
N PRO A 149 -26.44 -15.80 3.05
CA PRO A 149 -27.03 -15.32 1.78
C PRO A 149 -26.27 -15.76 0.51
N PHE A 150 -25.03 -16.21 0.65
CA PHE A 150 -24.18 -16.69 -0.45
C PHE A 150 -24.13 -18.23 -0.55
N ALA A 151 -25.01 -18.93 0.16
CA ALA A 151 -25.05 -20.38 0.16
C ALA A 151 -25.24 -20.94 -1.27
N ILE A 152 -24.32 -21.81 -1.71
CA ILE A 152 -24.37 -22.48 -3.01
C ILE A 152 -25.22 -23.76 -2.93
N ALA A 153 -25.35 -24.31 -1.72
CA ALA A 153 -26.14 -25.50 -1.40
C ALA A 153 -27.36 -25.12 -0.54
N SER A 154 -28.20 -26.10 -0.25
CA SER A 154 -29.38 -25.94 0.62
C SER A 154 -29.04 -25.55 2.06
N SER A 155 -27.80 -25.79 2.50
CA SER A 155 -27.30 -25.40 3.81
C SER A 155 -26.30 -24.24 3.69
N ALA A 156 -26.33 -23.33 4.68
CA ALA A 156 -25.32 -22.29 4.82
C ALA A 156 -23.91 -22.91 4.99
N PRO A 157 -22.85 -22.26 4.47
CA PRO A 157 -21.48 -22.72 4.64
C PRO A 157 -21.03 -22.60 6.10
N ASP A 158 -20.17 -23.52 6.53
CA ASP A 158 -19.47 -23.38 7.82
C ASP A 158 -18.42 -22.26 7.71
N PRO A 159 -18.47 -21.21 8.55
CA PRO A 159 -17.49 -20.12 8.54
C PRO A 159 -16.04 -20.56 8.76
N ALA A 160 -15.81 -21.72 9.37
CA ALA A 160 -14.47 -22.25 9.59
C ALA A 160 -13.77 -22.61 8.27
N MET A 161 -14.53 -22.94 7.22
CA MET A 161 -14.01 -23.32 5.91
C MET A 161 -13.30 -22.15 5.20
N PRO A 162 -13.94 -20.99 4.92
CA PRO A 162 -13.23 -19.86 4.30
C PRO A 162 -12.13 -19.30 5.22
N TRP A 163 -12.30 -19.38 6.54
CA TRP A 163 -11.28 -18.97 7.52
C TRP A 163 -9.99 -19.80 7.40
N ALA A 164 -10.12 -21.13 7.29
CA ALA A 164 -8.99 -22.03 7.09
C ALA A 164 -8.38 -21.86 5.69
N ALA A 165 -9.22 -21.78 4.65
CA ALA A 165 -8.78 -21.66 3.26
C ALA A 165 -7.96 -20.38 3.01
N LEU A 166 -8.36 -19.26 3.63
CA LEU A 166 -7.62 -18.00 3.56
C LEU A 166 -6.20 -18.11 4.13
N GLY A 167 -5.96 -19.02 5.08
CA GLY A 167 -4.62 -19.28 5.63
C GLY A 167 -3.60 -19.83 4.64
N ASN A 168 -4.00 -20.12 3.39
CA ASN A 168 -3.11 -20.44 2.27
C ASN A 168 -2.81 -19.22 1.38
N SER A 169 -3.24 -18.02 1.77
CA SER A 169 -3.02 -16.77 1.04
C SER A 169 -2.16 -15.81 1.85
N GLU A 170 -1.45 -14.91 1.17
CA GLU A 170 -0.64 -13.85 1.81
C GLU A 170 -1.50 -12.70 2.36
N LEU A 171 -2.81 -12.75 2.15
CA LEU A 171 -3.77 -11.72 2.57
C LEU A 171 -4.35 -11.98 3.96
N TRP A 172 -4.03 -13.13 4.56
CA TRP A 172 -4.63 -13.60 5.79
C TRP A 172 -3.62 -14.25 6.71
N GLU A 173 -3.67 -13.90 7.99
CA GLU A 173 -2.82 -14.47 9.02
C GLU A 173 -3.63 -15.40 9.92
N LEU A 174 -3.05 -16.55 10.28
CA LEU A 174 -3.58 -17.46 11.29
C LEU A 174 -2.54 -17.65 12.40
N VAL A 175 -2.96 -17.46 13.65
CA VAL A 175 -2.13 -17.77 14.83
C VAL A 175 -2.27 -19.27 15.11
N LYS A 176 -1.30 -20.06 14.64
CA LYS A 176 -1.30 -21.52 14.73
C LYS A 176 -0.56 -21.98 15.99
N PRO A 177 -1.19 -22.73 16.91
CA PRO A 177 -0.49 -23.36 18.02
C PRO A 177 0.19 -24.66 17.54
N ASP A 178 1.51 -24.63 17.33
CA ASP A 178 2.41 -25.76 17.04
C ASP A 178 1.93 -26.82 16.02
N LEU A 179 1.01 -26.44 15.12
CA LEU A 179 0.47 -27.35 14.11
C LEU A 179 1.49 -27.55 12.99
N LEU A 180 1.76 -28.82 12.67
CA LEU A 180 2.50 -29.20 11.47
C LEU A 180 1.54 -29.29 10.28
N GLY A 181 1.69 -28.38 9.32
CA GLY A 181 0.96 -28.39 8.04
C GLY A 181 -0.17 -27.37 7.91
N PRO A 182 -1.00 -27.48 6.84
CA PRO A 182 -2.14 -26.60 6.60
C PRO A 182 -3.20 -26.73 7.70
N VAL A 183 -3.82 -25.61 8.09
CA VAL A 183 -4.90 -25.59 9.07
C VAL A 183 -6.19 -26.05 8.40
N THR A 184 -6.88 -27.02 8.99
CA THR A 184 -8.20 -27.47 8.52
C THR A 184 -9.33 -26.67 9.18
N ASP A 185 -10.53 -26.68 8.59
CA ASP A 185 -11.73 -26.08 9.21
C ASP A 185 -12.04 -26.73 10.58
N ALA A 186 -11.79 -28.03 10.72
CA ALA A 186 -11.90 -28.76 11.98
C ALA A 186 -10.92 -28.21 13.03
N ASP A 187 -9.68 -27.90 12.64
CA ASP A 187 -8.68 -27.30 13.53
C ASP A 187 -9.08 -25.88 13.95
N VAL A 188 -9.58 -25.06 13.02
CA VAL A 188 -10.09 -23.71 13.32
C VAL A 188 -11.10 -23.76 14.46
N LYS A 189 -12.09 -24.66 14.36
CA LYS A 189 -13.13 -24.85 15.38
C LYS A 189 -12.57 -25.40 16.69
N ARG A 190 -11.77 -26.46 16.62
CA ARG A 190 -11.28 -27.22 17.78
C ARG A 190 -10.31 -26.40 18.63
N LEU A 191 -9.44 -25.63 17.98
CA LEU A 191 -8.36 -24.89 18.63
C LEU A 191 -8.67 -23.40 18.80
N ASN A 192 -9.85 -22.94 18.34
CA ASN A 192 -10.22 -21.53 18.35
C ASN A 192 -9.15 -20.64 17.68
N ILE A 193 -8.68 -21.06 16.51
CA ILE A 193 -7.56 -20.42 15.81
C ILE A 193 -7.89 -18.95 15.57
N SER A 194 -7.05 -18.07 16.08
CA SER A 194 -7.17 -16.63 15.80
C SER A 194 -6.69 -16.32 14.40
N GLY A 195 -7.31 -15.33 13.77
CA GLY A 195 -6.96 -14.94 12.42
C GLY A 195 -7.56 -13.60 12.02
N GLY A 196 -7.13 -13.11 10.87
CA GLY A 196 -7.54 -11.83 10.31
C GLY A 196 -6.73 -11.47 9.09
N LEU A 197 -6.89 -10.24 8.60
CA LEU A 197 -6.07 -9.71 7.52
C LEU A 197 -4.58 -9.83 7.85
N SER A 198 -3.77 -10.10 6.82
CA SER A 198 -2.32 -9.94 6.93
C SER A 198 -1.99 -8.51 7.38
N GLU A 199 -0.81 -8.35 7.96
CA GLU A 199 -0.38 -7.07 8.51
C GLU A 199 -0.51 -5.93 7.48
N ASP A 200 0.05 -6.12 6.28
CA ASP A 200 0.02 -5.12 5.21
C ASP A 200 -1.42 -4.79 4.75
N MET A 201 -2.27 -5.81 4.60
CA MET A 201 -3.66 -5.63 4.19
C MET A 201 -4.48 -4.89 5.26
N TYR A 202 -4.24 -5.21 6.54
CA TYR A 202 -4.91 -4.53 7.65
C TYR A 202 -4.53 -3.06 7.71
N TRP A 203 -3.24 -2.73 7.67
CA TRP A 203 -2.78 -1.35 7.80
C TRP A 203 -3.27 -0.47 6.65
N ARG A 204 -3.25 -0.98 5.42
CA ARG A 204 -3.81 -0.24 4.28
C ARG A 204 -5.32 -0.08 4.36
N ALA A 205 -6.03 -1.06 4.89
CA ALA A 205 -7.48 -0.97 5.08
C ALA A 205 -7.88 -0.03 6.23
N GLU A 206 -7.03 0.08 7.26
CA GLU A 206 -7.24 0.92 8.45
C GLU A 206 -6.82 2.38 8.21
N ASP A 207 -5.86 2.65 7.33
CA ASP A 207 -5.41 4.01 7.03
C ASP A 207 -6.50 4.82 6.31
N GLU A 208 -7.12 5.75 7.04
CA GLU A 208 -8.11 6.66 6.49
C GLU A 208 -7.57 7.55 5.35
N ASN A 209 -6.26 7.76 5.27
CA ASN A 209 -5.62 8.51 4.19
C ASN A 209 -5.43 7.65 2.92
N ASP A 210 -5.57 6.32 3.03
CA ASP A 210 -5.57 5.38 1.92
C ASP A 210 -6.99 4.87 1.63
N ALA A 211 -7.99 5.75 1.71
CA ALA A 211 -9.39 5.39 1.42
C ALA A 211 -9.56 4.77 0.02
N ALA A 212 -8.73 5.21 -0.95
CA ALA A 212 -8.73 4.68 -2.31
C ALA A 212 -8.35 3.18 -2.36
N PHE A 213 -7.54 2.68 -1.43
CA PHE A 213 -7.23 1.25 -1.34
C PHE A 213 -8.47 0.42 -1.03
N VAL A 214 -9.27 0.84 -0.04
CA VAL A 214 -10.48 0.10 0.34
C VAL A 214 -11.51 0.14 -0.77
N GLU A 215 -11.70 1.28 -1.44
CA GLU A 215 -12.53 1.36 -2.65
C GLU A 215 -12.04 0.38 -3.73
N ALA A 216 -10.75 0.40 -4.04
CA ALA A 216 -10.17 -0.50 -5.04
C ALA A 216 -10.27 -1.98 -4.63
N ALA A 217 -10.10 -2.32 -3.35
CA ALA A 217 -10.26 -3.68 -2.85
C ALA A 217 -11.72 -4.16 -2.97
N VAL A 218 -12.68 -3.31 -2.61
CA VAL A 218 -14.12 -3.61 -2.77
C VAL A 218 -14.45 -3.79 -4.25
N ASP A 219 -13.93 -2.95 -5.14
CA ASP A 219 -14.12 -3.07 -6.59
C ASP A 219 -13.53 -4.37 -7.15
N VAL A 220 -12.32 -4.75 -6.71
CA VAL A 220 -11.68 -6.03 -7.09
C VAL A 220 -12.54 -7.21 -6.64
N ILE A 221 -13.09 -7.18 -5.43
CA ILE A 221 -13.99 -8.22 -4.93
C ILE A 221 -15.34 -8.18 -5.68
N ALA A 222 -15.87 -7.00 -5.99
CA ALA A 222 -17.08 -6.83 -6.79
C ALA A 222 -16.92 -7.42 -8.19
N HIS A 223 -15.73 -7.34 -8.79
CA HIS A 223 -15.46 -8.01 -10.05
C HIS A 223 -15.56 -9.54 -9.98
N GLN A 224 -15.31 -10.12 -8.80
CA GLN A 224 -15.33 -11.58 -8.59
C GLN A 224 -16.71 -12.10 -8.18
N ILE A 225 -17.42 -11.39 -7.31
CA ILE A 225 -18.68 -11.84 -6.69
C ILE A 225 -19.82 -10.82 -6.76
N GLY A 226 -19.65 -9.70 -7.45
CA GLY A 226 -20.64 -8.62 -7.49
C GLY A 226 -21.94 -8.95 -8.22
N ALA A 227 -21.93 -10.00 -9.05
CA ALA A 227 -23.15 -10.53 -9.67
C ALA A 227 -24.03 -11.33 -8.71
N GLU A 228 -23.53 -11.70 -7.52
CA GLU A 228 -24.32 -12.38 -6.49
C GLU A 228 -25.35 -11.40 -5.91
N PRO A 229 -26.65 -11.74 -5.87
CA PRO A 229 -27.70 -10.84 -5.34
C PRO A 229 -27.45 -10.36 -3.91
N ALA A 230 -26.69 -11.14 -3.14
CA ALA A 230 -26.33 -10.83 -1.75
C ALA A 230 -25.15 -9.85 -1.62
N PHE A 231 -24.43 -9.52 -2.70
CA PHE A 231 -23.25 -8.66 -2.65
C PHE A 231 -23.57 -7.24 -2.20
N THR A 232 -24.50 -6.54 -2.88
CA THR A 232 -24.85 -5.16 -2.52
C THR A 232 -25.38 -5.04 -1.08
N PRO A 233 -26.31 -5.90 -0.61
CA PRO A 233 -26.72 -5.91 0.80
C PRO A 233 -25.56 -6.15 1.78
N LEU A 234 -24.60 -6.99 1.44
CA LEU A 234 -23.41 -7.25 2.27
C LEU A 234 -22.56 -5.98 2.41
N VAL A 235 -22.19 -5.36 1.29
CA VAL A 235 -21.35 -4.15 1.27
C VAL A 235 -22.02 -3.01 2.04
N GLN A 236 -23.33 -2.84 1.87
CA GLN A 236 -24.10 -1.85 2.63
C GLN A 236 -24.08 -2.15 4.13
N LYS A 237 -24.34 -3.41 4.52
CA LYS A 237 -24.33 -3.85 5.93
C LYS A 237 -22.96 -3.66 6.58
N LEU A 238 -21.89 -3.83 5.83
CA LEU A 238 -20.51 -3.65 6.29
C LEU A 238 -20.03 -2.19 6.25
N GLY A 239 -20.84 -1.24 5.78
CA GLY A 239 -20.41 0.16 5.66
C GLY A 239 -19.32 0.38 4.60
N LEU A 240 -19.14 -0.56 3.66
CA LEU A 240 -18.11 -0.51 2.61
C LEU A 240 -18.63 0.04 1.28
N HIS A 241 -19.82 0.66 1.29
CA HIS A 241 -20.36 1.30 0.09
C HIS A 241 -19.55 2.56 -0.20
N ARG A 242 -19.38 2.84 -1.49
CA ARG A 242 -18.84 4.12 -1.93
C ARG A 242 -19.73 5.20 -1.33
N ALA A 243 -19.16 6.12 -0.56
CA ALA A 243 -19.86 7.37 -0.30
C ALA A 243 -20.23 7.93 -1.68
N GLU A 244 -21.50 8.27 -1.92
CA GLU A 244 -21.78 9.12 -3.07
C GLU A 244 -20.82 10.30 -2.97
N PRO A 245 -20.17 10.73 -4.07
CA PRO A 245 -19.26 11.85 -4.00
C PRO A 245 -20.08 13.03 -3.49
N ASP A 246 -19.90 13.35 -2.21
CA ASP A 246 -20.33 14.61 -1.67
C ASP A 246 -19.59 15.62 -2.52
N ALA A 247 -20.34 16.34 -3.36
CA ALA A 247 -19.77 17.17 -4.42
C ALA A 247 -18.82 18.25 -3.85
N ASP A 248 -18.86 18.43 -2.53
CA ASP A 248 -18.06 19.37 -1.75
C ASP A 248 -17.00 18.73 -0.82
N ALA A 249 -16.94 17.40 -0.67
CA ALA A 249 -15.87 16.73 0.10
C ALA A 249 -14.70 16.30 -0.78
N LYS A 250 -14.23 17.20 -1.66
CA LYS A 250 -12.84 17.11 -2.08
C LYS A 250 -12.01 17.44 -0.84
N SER A 251 -11.14 16.53 -0.43
CA SER A 251 -9.95 16.94 0.32
C SER A 251 -9.37 18.13 -0.43
N SER A 252 -9.42 19.32 0.19
CA SER A 252 -8.94 20.52 -0.50
C SER A 252 -7.53 20.21 -1.00
N PRO A 253 -7.19 20.52 -2.26
CA PRO A 253 -5.83 20.46 -2.75
C PRO A 253 -4.84 21.09 -1.77
N ASP A 254 -5.28 22.13 -1.04
CA ASP A 254 -4.51 22.80 0.02
C ASP A 254 -4.18 21.90 1.22
N VAL A 255 -5.06 20.96 1.59
CA VAL A 255 -4.84 20.02 2.70
C VAL A 255 -3.93 18.88 2.29
N ILE A 256 -4.09 18.35 1.07
CA ILE A 256 -3.17 17.35 0.51
C ILE A 256 -1.79 17.97 0.30
N GLU A 257 -1.72 19.18 -0.27
CA GLU A 257 -0.49 19.93 -0.45
C GLU A 257 0.15 20.29 0.90
N ALA A 258 -0.64 20.65 1.92
CA ALA A 258 -0.12 20.91 3.26
C ALA A 258 0.44 19.64 3.92
N ILE A 259 -0.21 18.48 3.76
CA ILE A 259 0.27 17.19 4.27
C ILE A 259 1.56 16.78 3.55
N ALA A 260 1.59 16.82 2.21
CA ALA A 260 2.79 16.56 1.42
C ALA A 260 3.93 17.57 1.71
N ALA A 261 3.58 18.84 1.98
CA ALA A 261 4.52 19.89 2.38
C ALA A 261 4.97 19.79 3.83
N VAL A 262 4.38 18.91 4.65
CA VAL A 262 4.82 18.53 6.00
C VAL A 262 5.67 17.26 5.93
N GLU A 263 5.27 16.28 5.13
CA GLU A 263 6.03 15.03 4.88
C GLU A 263 7.37 15.31 4.20
N SER A 264 7.45 16.29 3.30
CA SER A 264 8.70 16.72 2.65
C SER A 264 9.66 17.53 3.54
N VAL A 265 9.33 17.76 4.82
CA VAL A 265 10.10 18.64 5.74
C VAL A 265 11.18 17.89 6.52
N SER A 266 11.39 16.60 6.26
CA SER A 266 12.42 15.74 6.88
C SER A 266 13.81 16.37 6.99
N HIS A 267 14.09 17.39 6.19
CA HIS A 267 15.30 18.19 6.23
C HIS A 267 15.07 19.49 7.03
N PRO A 268 15.81 19.74 8.14
CA PRO A 268 15.66 20.95 8.94
C PRO A 268 15.76 22.20 8.07
N ARG A 269 14.65 22.94 8.01
CA ARG A 269 14.43 24.13 7.19
C ARG A 269 15.44 25.23 7.56
N ARG A 270 16.62 25.24 6.92
CA ARG A 270 17.49 26.43 6.92
C ARG A 270 18.07 26.77 5.56
N LYS A 271 17.94 28.07 5.24
CA LYS A 271 18.60 28.77 4.14
C LYS A 271 20.11 28.76 4.39
N ILE A 272 20.86 27.94 3.67
CA ILE A 272 22.27 28.22 3.39
C ILE A 272 22.33 28.71 1.95
N GLY A 273 22.64 30.00 1.75
CA GLY A 273 22.62 30.64 0.43
C GLY A 273 21.24 31.02 -0.11
N GLY A 274 20.16 30.88 0.68
CA GLY A 274 18.82 31.38 0.32
C GLY A 274 17.93 30.43 -0.50
N GLN A 275 18.42 29.25 -0.88
CA GLN A 275 17.71 28.30 -1.75
C GLN A 275 17.24 27.04 -0.98
N ARG A 276 16.03 26.56 -1.26
CA ARG A 276 15.45 25.32 -0.71
C ARG A 276 16.13 24.09 -1.34
N PHE A 277 16.14 22.94 -0.65
CA PHE A 277 16.52 21.67 -1.28
C PHE A 277 15.53 21.34 -2.40
N THR A 278 16.03 20.83 -3.51
CA THR A 278 15.26 20.25 -4.62
C THR A 278 14.91 18.80 -4.33
N ALA A 279 13.92 18.25 -5.03
CA ALA A 279 13.56 16.83 -4.91
C ALA A 279 14.74 15.89 -5.20
N ALA A 280 15.60 16.22 -6.16
CA ALA A 280 16.78 15.42 -6.48
C ALA A 280 17.82 15.43 -5.35
N GLU A 281 17.97 16.56 -4.65
CA GLU A 281 18.88 16.66 -3.50
C GLU A 281 18.35 15.91 -2.28
N ILE A 282 17.06 16.00 -1.99
CA ILE A 282 16.38 15.24 -0.93
C ILE A 282 16.60 13.74 -1.17
N LYS A 283 16.30 13.30 -2.39
CA LYS A 283 16.47 11.91 -2.80
C LYS A 283 17.92 11.43 -2.64
N ALA A 284 18.91 12.23 -3.03
CA ALA A 284 20.32 11.87 -2.86
C ALA A 284 20.68 11.68 -1.38
N ILE A 285 20.18 12.55 -0.49
CA ILE A 285 20.41 12.45 0.97
C ILE A 285 19.74 11.18 1.54
N GLU A 286 18.50 10.89 1.16
CA GLU A 286 17.74 9.71 1.58
C GLU A 286 18.43 8.41 1.14
N GLU A 287 18.78 8.29 -0.15
CA GLU A 287 19.49 7.13 -0.69
C GLU A 287 20.83 6.91 0.04
N ARG A 288 21.55 8.00 0.34
CA ARG A 288 22.80 7.92 1.10
C ARG A 288 22.58 7.46 2.53
N ALA A 289 21.54 7.94 3.21
CA ALA A 289 21.23 7.53 4.57
C ALA A 289 20.87 6.04 4.63
N VAL A 290 20.00 5.57 3.73
CA VAL A 290 19.65 4.15 3.60
C VAL A 290 20.89 3.30 3.33
N GLN A 291 21.76 3.74 2.42
CA GLN A 291 23.02 3.03 2.12
C GLN A 291 23.91 2.88 3.36
N VAL A 292 24.12 3.96 4.12
CA VAL A 292 24.96 3.93 5.34
C VAL A 292 24.36 3.01 6.39
N THR A 293 23.04 3.09 6.62
CA THR A 293 22.34 2.22 7.57
C THR A 293 22.48 0.76 7.19
N ARG A 294 22.20 0.41 5.92
CA ARG A 294 22.30 -0.96 5.42
C ARG A 294 23.71 -1.51 5.56
N GLN A 295 24.73 -0.73 5.18
CA GLN A 295 26.13 -1.13 5.34
C GLN A 295 26.49 -1.46 6.79
N HIS A 296 25.99 -0.69 7.76
CA HIS A 296 26.21 -0.97 9.18
C HIS A 296 25.53 -2.27 9.62
N PHE A 297 24.25 -2.45 9.26
CA PHE A 297 23.50 -3.66 9.59
C PHE A 297 24.13 -4.93 8.97
N GLU A 298 24.57 -4.85 7.73
CA GLU A 298 25.17 -5.96 7.00
C GLU A 298 26.58 -6.29 7.51
N ASN A 299 27.46 -5.29 7.61
CA ASN A 299 28.87 -5.53 7.88
C ASN A 299 29.20 -5.63 9.37
N GLU A 300 28.53 -4.85 10.22
CA GLU A 300 28.85 -4.78 11.65
C GLU A 300 27.91 -5.64 12.49
N LEU A 301 26.61 -5.67 12.15
CA LEU A 301 25.60 -6.39 12.92
C LEU A 301 25.29 -7.79 12.35
N GLY A 302 25.66 -8.06 11.11
CA GLY A 302 25.46 -9.36 10.45
C GLY A 302 24.01 -9.68 10.10
N TYR A 303 23.22 -8.66 9.75
CA TYR A 303 21.87 -8.81 9.20
C TYR A 303 21.92 -8.85 7.66
N ALA A 304 20.98 -9.54 7.03
CA ALA A 304 20.64 -9.28 5.63
C ALA A 304 19.69 -8.09 5.57
N THR A 305 19.85 -7.17 4.60
CA THR A 305 18.97 -6.00 4.51
C THR A 305 18.34 -5.82 3.12
N GLU A 306 17.09 -5.36 3.12
CA GLU A 306 16.36 -4.91 1.94
C GLU A 306 15.88 -3.46 2.14
N ASP A 307 15.96 -2.65 1.08
CA ASP A 307 15.40 -1.30 1.01
C ASP A 307 13.95 -1.41 0.55
N VAL A 308 13.02 -1.11 1.46
CA VAL A 308 11.58 -1.30 1.27
C VAL A 308 10.80 0.01 1.37
N GLY A 309 11.46 1.17 1.52
CA GLY A 309 10.80 2.47 1.72
C GLY A 309 9.87 2.89 0.57
N ALA A 310 10.04 2.33 -0.62
CA ALA A 310 9.14 2.55 -1.76
C ALA A 310 7.86 1.71 -1.74
N THR A 311 7.79 0.67 -0.90
CA THR A 311 6.75 -0.37 -0.91
C THR A 311 6.17 -0.69 0.47
N SER A 312 6.78 -0.18 1.53
CA SER A 312 6.43 -0.43 2.93
C SER A 312 6.46 0.88 3.72
N SER A 313 5.93 0.86 4.94
CA SER A 313 5.81 2.04 5.83
C SER A 313 7.07 2.38 6.64
N TYR A 314 8.21 1.79 6.28
CA TYR A 314 9.54 1.97 6.88
C TYR A 314 10.59 1.74 5.80
N ASP A 315 11.84 2.13 6.06
CA ASP A 315 12.87 2.20 5.01
C ASP A 315 13.66 0.91 4.82
N VAL A 316 14.09 0.26 5.90
CA VAL A 316 14.98 -0.91 5.81
C VAL A 316 14.40 -2.09 6.57
N HIS A 317 14.27 -3.22 5.86
CA HIS A 317 13.93 -4.52 6.43
C HIS A 317 15.21 -5.30 6.72
N ALA A 318 15.51 -5.55 7.99
CA ALA A 318 16.73 -6.24 8.40
C ALA A 318 16.43 -7.60 9.04
N THR A 319 17.01 -8.68 8.50
CA THR A 319 16.74 -10.06 8.94
C THR A 319 18.01 -10.77 9.40
N LYS A 320 17.96 -11.43 10.56
CA LYS A 320 19.04 -12.29 11.10
C LYS A 320 18.47 -13.52 11.79
N GLY A 321 18.48 -14.65 11.08
CA GLY A 321 17.77 -15.85 11.52
C GLY A 321 16.26 -15.61 11.51
N GLU A 322 15.60 -15.81 12.65
CA GLU A 322 14.17 -15.52 12.82
C GLU A 322 13.89 -14.07 13.25
N ASN A 323 14.94 -13.31 13.60
CA ASN A 323 14.78 -11.93 14.02
C ASN A 323 14.61 -11.02 12.80
N VAL A 324 13.53 -10.26 12.80
CA VAL A 324 13.24 -9.19 11.84
C VAL A 324 13.23 -7.87 12.59
N ILE A 325 13.94 -6.87 12.07
CA ILE A 325 13.95 -5.50 12.58
C ILE A 325 13.46 -4.57 11.48
N LYS A 326 12.36 -3.86 11.74
CA LYS A 326 11.88 -2.77 10.88
C LYS A 326 12.62 -1.47 11.26
N VAL A 327 13.34 -0.88 10.31
CA VAL A 327 14.22 0.27 10.56
C VAL A 327 13.70 1.51 9.84
N GLU A 328 13.49 2.58 10.60
CA GLU A 328 13.24 3.93 10.07
C GLU A 328 14.57 4.66 9.88
N VAL A 329 14.78 5.26 8.71
CA VAL A 329 16.05 5.90 8.33
C VAL A 329 15.83 7.37 8.00
N LYS A 330 16.49 8.27 8.75
CA LYS A 330 16.50 9.70 8.46
C LYS A 330 17.89 10.19 8.07
N GLY A 331 17.97 10.86 6.94
CA GLY A 331 19.19 11.51 6.44
C GLY A 331 19.18 13.02 6.71
N THR A 332 20.32 13.58 7.07
CA THR A 332 20.47 15.04 7.17
C THR A 332 21.91 15.51 6.89
N THR A 333 22.04 16.70 6.32
CA THR A 333 23.32 17.38 6.10
C THR A 333 23.81 18.14 7.34
N THR A 334 23.01 18.14 8.42
CA THR A 334 23.29 18.85 9.68
C THR A 334 23.70 17.90 10.80
N ALA A 335 23.93 18.41 12.01
CA ALA A 335 24.23 17.61 13.19
C ALA A 335 23.05 16.74 13.69
N GLY A 336 21.84 16.91 13.14
CA GLY A 336 20.69 16.09 13.47
C GLY A 336 20.05 16.40 14.83
N GLU A 337 19.99 17.70 15.20
CA GLU A 337 19.36 18.15 16.44
C GLU A 337 17.86 17.81 16.51
N ALA A 338 17.19 17.80 15.35
CA ALA A 338 15.83 17.34 15.18
C ALA A 338 15.66 16.72 13.79
N VAL A 339 14.77 15.73 13.70
CA VAL A 339 14.25 15.17 12.46
C VAL A 339 12.74 15.20 12.53
N ILE A 340 12.11 15.10 11.36
CA ILE A 340 10.66 14.98 11.29
C ILE A 340 10.30 13.53 11.10
N LEU A 341 9.28 13.12 11.84
CA LEU A 341 8.64 11.83 11.71
C LEU A 341 7.20 12.05 11.26
N THR A 342 6.71 11.20 10.38
CA THR A 342 5.28 11.19 10.04
C THR A 342 4.48 10.48 11.13
N ARG A 343 3.16 10.71 11.15
CA ARG A 343 2.26 10.00 12.09
C ARG A 343 2.37 8.48 11.92
N ASN A 344 2.50 8.02 10.68
CA ASN A 344 2.55 6.60 10.35
C ASN A 344 3.87 5.97 10.82
N GLU A 345 5.00 6.64 10.63
CA GLU A 345 6.31 6.21 11.16
C GLU A 345 6.28 6.07 12.69
N VAL A 346 5.74 7.07 13.40
CA VAL A 346 5.61 7.02 14.87
C VAL A 346 4.73 5.84 15.30
N LYS A 347 3.55 5.67 14.67
CA LYS A 347 2.60 4.60 15.01
C LYS A 347 3.20 3.22 14.78
N LEU A 348 3.84 3.01 13.62
CA LEU A 348 4.52 1.76 13.30
C LEU A 348 5.57 1.42 14.34
N HIS A 349 6.48 2.34 14.64
CA HIS A 349 7.60 2.04 15.53
C HIS A 349 7.20 1.93 17.01
N LEU A 350 6.05 2.49 17.41
CA LEU A 350 5.44 2.17 18.70
C LEU A 350 4.91 0.72 18.76
N ALA A 351 4.32 0.22 17.68
CA ALA A 351 3.74 -1.13 17.62
C ALA A 351 4.81 -2.23 17.48
N GLU A 352 5.89 -1.94 16.75
CA GLU A 352 6.93 -2.91 16.42
C GLU A 352 7.98 -3.08 17.52
N HIS A 353 7.99 -2.23 18.54
CA HIS A 353 8.93 -2.35 19.65
C HIS A 353 8.77 -3.71 20.38
N PRO A 354 9.86 -4.46 20.66
CA PRO A 354 11.28 -4.07 20.54
C PRO A 354 11.95 -4.46 19.21
N ASN A 355 11.21 -5.02 18.24
CA ASN A 355 11.72 -5.45 16.93
C ASN A 355 11.81 -4.30 15.94
N ASN A 356 12.29 -3.15 16.40
CA ASN A 356 12.33 -1.90 15.65
C ASN A 356 13.66 -1.18 15.84
N ALA A 357 14.03 -0.31 14.90
CA ALA A 357 15.17 0.57 15.05
C ALA A 357 14.94 1.93 14.38
N PHE A 358 15.69 2.93 14.85
CA PHE A 358 15.76 4.26 14.25
C PHE A 358 17.22 4.61 13.94
N ALA A 359 17.48 4.94 12.69
CA ALA A 359 18.80 5.25 12.16
C ALA A 359 18.83 6.69 11.65
N LEU A 360 19.56 7.56 12.33
CA LEU A 360 19.82 8.93 11.89
C LEU A 360 21.22 9.03 11.29
N VAL A 361 21.30 9.28 9.99
CA VAL A 361 22.56 9.55 9.30
C VAL A 361 22.73 11.06 9.15
N ARG A 362 23.61 11.62 9.97
CA ARG A 362 23.85 13.07 10.07
C ARG A 362 25.12 13.50 9.35
N ASN A 363 25.31 14.81 9.15
CA ASN A 363 26.47 15.40 8.50
C ASN A 363 26.75 14.84 7.08
N ILE A 364 25.69 14.48 6.34
CA ILE A 364 25.81 14.06 4.94
C ILE A 364 26.33 15.23 4.09
N ALA A 365 27.36 14.99 3.28
CA ALA A 365 27.91 15.98 2.37
C ALA A 365 27.20 15.89 1.02
N LEU A 366 26.55 16.98 0.60
CA LEU A 366 25.85 17.07 -0.68
C LEU A 366 26.67 17.89 -1.69
N ASP A 367 27.04 17.26 -2.81
CA ASP A 367 27.65 17.93 -3.96
C ASP A 367 26.56 18.36 -4.95
N ARG A 368 26.43 19.68 -5.12
CA ARG A 368 25.47 20.34 -6.01
C ARG A 368 26.05 20.71 -7.37
N ASN A 369 27.35 20.47 -7.58
CA ASN A 369 28.03 20.84 -8.82
C ASN A 369 27.89 19.77 -9.91
N VAL A 370 27.20 18.68 -9.61
CA VAL A 370 26.95 17.55 -10.49
C VAL A 370 25.43 17.35 -10.64
N ASP A 371 25.01 16.88 -11.82
CA ASP A 371 23.61 16.59 -12.13
C ASP A 371 23.47 15.12 -12.58
N PRO A 372 22.73 14.26 -11.83
CA PRO A 372 22.03 14.59 -10.59
C PRO A 372 23.00 14.88 -9.41
N PRO A 373 22.56 15.63 -8.38
CA PRO A 373 23.35 15.91 -7.19
C PRO A 373 23.72 14.61 -6.46
N VAL A 374 24.88 14.58 -5.82
CA VAL A 374 25.43 13.38 -5.17
C VAL A 374 25.65 13.63 -3.70
N ALA A 375 25.19 12.70 -2.85
CA ALA A 375 25.42 12.73 -1.41
C ALA A 375 26.47 11.70 -0.99
N THR A 376 27.39 12.09 -0.10
CA THR A 376 28.51 11.27 0.38
C THR A 376 28.72 11.44 1.88
N GLY A 377 29.52 10.56 2.48
CA GLY A 377 29.82 10.63 3.92
C GLY A 377 28.61 10.28 4.79
N GLY A 378 28.47 10.95 5.92
CA GLY A 378 27.40 10.69 6.90
C GLY A 378 27.87 9.88 8.10
N GLU A 379 27.45 10.28 9.30
CA GLU A 379 27.66 9.59 10.56
C GLU A 379 26.36 8.92 11.00
N LEU A 380 26.37 7.61 11.25
CA LEU A 380 25.20 6.88 11.73
C LEU A 380 25.05 7.03 13.25
N ASN A 381 23.86 7.43 13.70
CA ASN A 381 23.39 7.30 15.06
C ASN A 381 22.20 6.32 15.07
N LEU A 382 22.40 5.15 15.69
CA LEU A 382 21.44 4.05 15.70
C LEU A 382 20.87 3.84 17.09
N SER A 383 19.54 3.72 17.18
CA SER A 383 18.81 3.26 18.35
C SER A 383 18.11 1.94 18.02
N MET A 384 18.45 0.86 18.72
CA MET A 384 17.89 -0.48 18.51
C MET A 384 17.97 -1.30 19.82
N PRO A 385 16.84 -1.67 20.46
CA PRO A 385 15.48 -1.29 20.09
C PRO A 385 15.26 0.22 20.23
N TRP A 386 14.42 0.79 19.36
CA TRP A 386 14.07 2.21 19.47
C TRP A 386 12.83 2.39 20.34
N VAL A 387 13.01 3.00 21.51
CA VAL A 387 11.89 3.46 22.34
C VAL A 387 11.52 4.88 21.92
N VAL A 388 10.34 5.05 21.30
CA VAL A 388 9.82 6.36 20.92
C VAL A 388 9.45 7.14 22.18
N ASP A 389 10.20 8.20 22.48
CA ASP A 389 9.90 9.11 23.59
C ASP A 389 8.81 10.10 23.17
N ILE A 390 7.56 9.78 23.51
CA ILE A 390 6.38 10.61 23.19
C ILE A 390 6.53 12.03 23.75
N GLY A 391 7.25 12.21 24.87
CA GLY A 391 7.50 13.53 25.47
C GLY A 391 8.43 14.42 24.64
N ARG A 392 9.12 13.86 23.65
CA ARG A 392 9.99 14.58 22.70
C ARG A 392 9.35 14.78 21.33
N LEU A 393 8.15 14.27 21.11
CA LEU A 393 7.42 14.52 19.86
C LEU A 393 6.71 15.86 19.96
N GLU A 394 7.10 16.80 19.11
CA GLU A 394 6.40 18.07 18.92
C GLU A 394 5.44 17.93 17.74
N PRO A 395 4.12 18.09 17.95
CA PRO A 395 3.16 18.07 16.85
C PRO A 395 3.38 19.25 15.92
N ILE A 396 3.78 18.98 14.68
CA ILE A 396 4.06 20.01 13.66
C ILE A 396 2.89 20.26 12.71
N ALA A 397 1.93 19.32 12.64
CA ALA A 397 0.76 19.40 11.79
C ALA A 397 -0.43 18.64 12.40
N TYR A 398 -1.63 19.14 12.16
CA TYR A 398 -2.88 18.53 12.57
C TYR A 398 -3.88 18.57 11.42
N THR A 399 -4.56 17.46 11.17
CA THR A 399 -5.73 17.44 10.29
C THR A 399 -6.98 17.65 11.14
N TYR A 400 -7.70 18.74 10.87
CA TYR A 400 -9.01 19.00 11.47
C TYR A 400 -10.10 18.79 10.41
N ARG A 401 -11.03 17.87 10.66
CA ARG A 401 -12.12 17.56 9.74
C ARG A 401 -13.42 18.21 10.25
N THR A 402 -14.06 19.00 9.39
CA THR A 402 -15.37 19.58 9.67
C THR A 402 -16.46 18.63 9.20
N VAL A 403 -17.51 18.46 10.00
CA VAL A 403 -18.74 17.78 9.58
C VAL A 403 -19.63 18.84 8.93
N SER A 404 -20.20 18.55 7.76
CA SER A 404 -21.32 19.33 7.22
C SER A 404 -22.55 19.02 8.07
N ASP A 405 -23.01 19.98 8.87
CA ASP A 405 -24.33 19.89 9.48
C ASP A 405 -25.36 20.01 8.35
N GLU A 406 -26.08 18.92 8.04
CA GLU A 406 -27.22 18.95 7.12
C GLU A 406 -28.28 19.92 7.67
N ALA A 407 -28.66 20.91 6.85
CA ALA A 407 -29.71 21.89 7.12
C ALA A 407 -31.07 21.47 6.55
#